data_AF-A0A1G7LT22-F1
#
_entry.id   AF-A0A1G7LT22-F1
#
_cell.length_a   1.000
_cell.length_b   1.000
_cell.length_c   1.000
_cell.angle_alpha   90.00
_cell.angle_beta   90.00
_cell.angle_gamma   90.00
#
_symmetry.space_group_name_H-M   'P 1'
#
loop_
_entity.id
_entity.type
_entity.pdbx_description
1 polymer ?
#
loop_
_entity_poly.entity_id
_entity_poly.type
_entity_poly.pdbx_seq_one_letter_code
_entity_poly.pdbx_strand_id
1 'polypeptide(L)'
;MTSEKTLNEEYVDKVKSLIRFPKKYTVFIPELYKRNDIFKMVDQNAELYGCIPDHDTYYEMKNMLTKAALGTYHELKIQPLNYRFSMVYIEGDIPSFVLEFASKRLASGGLLVYKTNPYYMFSNAAALNTYYGKINVYKINKYEIVILGEKKKNYAETKKETERLKNMYYNESNIPELIFSPEPVYAVPPADSPKQFTGKPDVKEIEDYIAKSNLYKKVKEQTKISMLKNPIMPLHLSHLGLLLTTGFLDGELDGHIVKGTVVKTKTRDIENKKEKCKIIREKEQNKVVIKILTNRGEIIEI
;
A
#
# COMPACT_ATOMS: atom_id res chain seq x y z
N MET A 1 13.75 -9.21 -33.26
CA MET A 1 14.17 -9.37 -31.85
C MET A 1 15.47 -8.63 -31.51
N THR A 2 16.50 -8.65 -32.37
CA THR A 2 17.76 -7.94 -32.09
C THR A 2 17.64 -6.42 -32.21
N SER A 3 16.82 -5.88 -33.13
CA SER A 3 16.65 -4.44 -33.36
C SER A 3 15.80 -3.71 -32.30
N GLU A 4 14.75 -4.34 -31.78
CA GLU A 4 13.92 -3.75 -30.70
C GLU A 4 14.68 -3.70 -29.37
N LYS A 5 15.60 -4.64 -29.12
CA LYS A 5 16.38 -4.69 -27.88
C LYS A 5 17.41 -3.55 -27.83
N THR A 6 18.05 -3.22 -28.95
CA THR A 6 18.95 -2.07 -29.08
C THR A 6 18.22 -0.73 -29.00
N LEU A 7 17.04 -0.62 -29.65
CA LEU A 7 16.22 0.60 -29.58
C LEU A 7 15.76 0.89 -28.14
N ASN A 8 15.43 -0.16 -27.39
CA ASN A 8 15.04 -0.05 -25.99
C ASN A 8 16.19 0.39 -25.07
N GLU A 9 17.44 0.10 -25.41
CA GLU A 9 18.60 0.51 -24.59
C GLU A 9 19.02 1.94 -24.91
N GLU A 10 18.98 2.33 -26.18
CA GLU A 10 19.33 3.68 -26.62
C GLU A 10 18.40 4.76 -26.03
N TYR A 11 17.09 4.50 -25.94
CA TYR A 11 16.17 5.49 -25.39
C TYR A 11 16.40 5.70 -23.89
N VAL A 12 16.71 4.64 -23.13
CA VAL A 12 16.91 4.73 -21.68
C VAL A 12 18.09 5.66 -21.38
N ASP A 13 19.19 5.52 -22.12
CA ASP A 13 20.37 6.35 -21.95
C ASP A 13 20.10 7.81 -22.34
N LYS A 14 19.29 8.05 -23.39
CA LYS A 14 18.85 9.40 -23.75
C LYS A 14 17.96 10.03 -22.67
N VAL A 15 17.01 9.30 -22.08
CA VAL A 15 16.20 9.82 -20.95
C VAL A 15 17.09 10.12 -19.75
N LYS A 16 18.04 9.23 -19.41
CA LYS A 16 19.01 9.47 -18.33
C LYS A 16 19.81 10.75 -18.56
N SER A 17 20.23 11.02 -19.80
CA SER A 17 20.99 12.23 -20.13
C SER A 17 20.24 13.53 -19.80
N LEU A 18 18.90 13.48 -19.80
CA LEU A 18 18.04 14.61 -19.45
C LEU A 18 17.88 14.81 -17.94
N ILE A 19 18.33 13.86 -17.10
CA ILE A 19 18.03 13.81 -15.67
C ILE A 19 19.31 13.80 -14.84
N ARG A 20 19.44 14.78 -13.94
CA ARG A 20 20.47 14.78 -12.90
C ARG A 20 19.98 14.01 -11.68
N PHE A 21 20.54 12.82 -11.47
CA PHE A 21 20.28 12.00 -10.29
C PHE A 21 21.14 12.43 -9.09
N PRO A 22 20.57 12.55 -7.88
CA PRO A 22 21.34 12.78 -6.66
C PRO A 22 21.95 11.47 -6.13
N LYS A 23 22.85 11.58 -5.14
CA LYS A 23 23.51 10.42 -4.50
C LYS A 23 22.56 9.43 -3.83
N LYS A 24 21.34 9.86 -3.47
CA LYS A 24 20.30 9.01 -2.91
C LYS A 24 18.95 9.62 -3.27
N TYR A 25 18.05 8.79 -3.79
CA TYR A 25 16.70 9.20 -4.14
C TYR A 25 15.75 8.01 -4.11
N THR A 26 14.46 8.33 -4.06
CA THR A 26 13.39 7.35 -3.98
C THR A 26 12.52 7.45 -5.25
N VAL A 27 12.18 6.29 -5.81
CA VAL A 27 11.33 6.20 -7.00
C VAL A 27 10.06 5.45 -6.65
N PHE A 28 8.92 6.04 -7.00
CA PHE A 28 7.62 5.39 -6.86
C PHE A 28 7.08 4.93 -8.22
N ILE A 29 6.65 3.67 -8.26
CA ILE A 29 6.08 3.01 -9.43
C ILE A 29 4.64 2.60 -9.04
N PRO A 30 3.62 3.39 -9.41
CA PRO A 30 2.25 3.16 -8.97
C PRO A 30 1.69 1.81 -9.40
N GLU A 31 2.13 1.31 -10.57
CA GLU A 31 1.83 -0.02 -11.09
C GLU A 31 3.05 -0.53 -11.86
N LEU A 32 3.52 -1.72 -11.49
CA LEU A 32 4.66 -2.39 -12.07
C LEU A 32 4.22 -3.71 -12.70
N TYR A 33 4.41 -3.80 -14.01
CA TYR A 33 4.19 -5.02 -14.80
C TYR A 33 5.54 -5.60 -15.25
N LYS A 34 5.56 -6.86 -15.74
CA LYS A 34 6.78 -7.61 -16.10
C LYS A 34 7.72 -6.88 -17.07
N ARG A 35 7.19 -6.07 -17.98
CA ARG A 35 7.97 -5.26 -18.93
C ARG A 35 8.05 -3.84 -18.40
N ASN A 36 9.14 -3.54 -17.71
CA ASN A 36 9.37 -2.20 -17.19
C ASN A 36 10.84 -1.82 -17.30
N ASP A 37 11.10 -0.71 -17.96
CA ASP A 37 12.45 -0.25 -18.25
C ASP A 37 13.09 0.54 -17.08
N ILE A 38 12.34 0.74 -15.98
CA ILE A 38 12.80 1.50 -14.82
C ILE A 38 14.11 0.96 -14.23
N PHE A 39 14.26 -0.37 -14.18
CA PHE A 39 15.46 -1.00 -13.62
C PHE A 39 16.73 -0.68 -14.42
N LYS A 40 16.58 -0.37 -15.72
CA LYS A 40 17.67 0.13 -16.55
C LYS A 40 17.82 1.64 -16.42
N MET A 41 16.73 2.38 -16.19
CA MET A 41 16.70 3.84 -16.16
C MET A 41 17.29 4.46 -14.88
N VAL A 42 17.17 3.77 -13.75
CA VAL A 42 17.75 4.23 -12.48
C VAL A 42 19.16 3.68 -12.25
N ASP A 43 19.94 4.35 -11.42
CA ASP A 43 21.21 3.83 -10.92
C ASP A 43 21.02 3.01 -9.62
N GLN A 44 22.11 2.46 -9.12
CA GLN A 44 22.15 1.68 -7.87
C GLN A 44 21.83 2.49 -6.60
N ASN A 45 21.75 3.82 -6.69
CA ASN A 45 21.46 4.69 -5.55
C ASN A 45 19.94 4.92 -5.37
N ALA A 46 19.13 4.43 -6.31
CA ALA A 46 17.68 4.53 -6.26
C ALA A 46 17.09 3.50 -5.30
N GLU A 47 16.25 3.96 -4.38
CA GLU A 47 15.34 3.07 -3.65
C GLU A 47 14.01 2.95 -4.41
N LEU A 48 13.68 1.74 -4.85
CA LEU A 48 12.51 1.48 -5.69
C LEU A 48 11.32 0.99 -4.85
N TYR A 49 10.20 1.68 -4.99
CA TYR A 49 8.94 1.37 -4.33
C TYR A 49 7.87 1.15 -5.38
N GLY A 50 7.36 -0.08 -5.49
CA GLY A 50 6.45 -0.46 -6.56
C GLY A 50 5.23 -1.24 -6.07
N CYS A 51 4.09 -1.01 -6.71
CA CYS A 51 2.91 -1.86 -6.56
C CYS A 51 2.86 -2.86 -7.71
N ILE A 52 2.63 -4.14 -7.41
CA ILE A 52 2.55 -5.20 -8.41
C ILE A 52 1.15 -5.81 -8.31
N PRO A 53 0.28 -5.66 -9.34
CA PRO A 53 -1.12 -6.05 -9.25
C PRO A 53 -1.37 -7.55 -9.06
N ASP A 54 -0.55 -8.39 -9.68
CA ASP A 54 -0.74 -9.84 -9.71
C ASP A 54 0.26 -10.60 -8.83
N HIS A 55 -0.18 -11.72 -8.26
CA HIS A 55 0.63 -12.53 -7.36
C HIS A 55 1.86 -13.12 -8.06
N ASP A 56 1.72 -13.63 -9.28
CA ASP A 56 2.82 -14.31 -9.97
C ASP A 56 3.98 -13.34 -10.25
N THR A 57 3.69 -12.19 -10.83
CA THR A 57 4.66 -11.11 -11.04
C THR A 57 5.19 -10.56 -9.72
N TYR A 58 4.36 -10.50 -8.67
CA TYR A 58 4.81 -10.05 -7.36
C TYR A 58 5.92 -10.96 -6.82
N TYR A 59 5.75 -12.29 -6.86
CA TYR A 59 6.79 -13.21 -6.40
C TYR A 59 8.04 -13.21 -7.27
N GLU A 60 7.89 -13.00 -8.57
CA GLU A 60 9.01 -12.88 -9.50
C GLU A 60 9.84 -11.61 -9.27
N MET A 61 9.18 -10.47 -9.04
CA MET A 61 9.82 -9.15 -9.09
C MET A 61 10.04 -8.49 -7.72
N LYS A 62 9.41 -8.97 -6.64
CA LYS A 62 9.46 -8.26 -5.34
C LYS A 62 10.87 -8.02 -4.80
N ASN A 63 11.80 -8.93 -5.11
CA ASN A 63 13.20 -8.83 -4.69
C ASN A 63 14.02 -7.85 -5.52
N MET A 64 13.51 -7.39 -6.67
CA MET A 64 14.14 -6.36 -7.50
C MET A 64 13.83 -4.94 -6.98
N LEU A 65 12.84 -4.81 -6.10
CA LEU A 65 12.44 -3.56 -5.48
C LEU A 65 13.00 -3.45 -4.07
N THR A 66 13.23 -2.22 -3.60
CA THR A 66 13.54 -1.97 -2.20
C THR A 66 12.34 -2.28 -1.31
N LYS A 67 11.12 -1.91 -1.76
CA LYS A 67 9.87 -2.40 -1.20
C LYS A 67 8.84 -2.64 -2.30
N ALA A 68 8.29 -3.85 -2.32
CA ALA A 68 7.18 -4.22 -3.17
C ALA A 68 5.88 -4.22 -2.35
N ALA A 69 4.78 -3.84 -2.97
CA ALA A 69 3.44 -3.97 -2.43
C ALA A 69 2.59 -4.78 -3.42
N LEU A 70 1.94 -5.85 -2.95
CA LEU A 70 0.98 -6.58 -3.74
C LEU A 70 -0.29 -5.74 -3.94
N GLY A 71 -0.87 -5.77 -5.14
CA GLY A 71 -2.09 -5.07 -5.50
C GLY A 71 -1.83 -3.78 -6.28
N THR A 72 -2.85 -2.96 -6.36
CA THR A 72 -2.88 -1.70 -7.13
C THR A 72 -2.71 -0.50 -6.21
N TYR A 73 -2.62 0.70 -6.82
CA TYR A 73 -2.58 1.96 -6.07
C TYR A 73 -3.79 2.18 -5.13
N HIS A 74 -4.93 1.51 -5.36
CA HIS A 74 -6.11 1.61 -4.48
C HIS A 74 -5.89 0.95 -3.11
N GLU A 75 -5.16 -0.17 -3.08
CA GLU A 75 -4.91 -0.95 -1.86
C GLU A 75 -3.67 -0.45 -1.11
N LEU A 76 -2.92 0.47 -1.75
CA LEU A 76 -1.65 0.94 -1.27
C LEU A 76 -1.79 1.90 -0.09
N LYS A 77 -1.24 1.49 1.04
CA LYS A 77 -1.08 2.30 2.24
C LYS A 77 0.35 2.81 2.32
N ILE A 78 0.49 4.12 2.14
CA ILE A 78 1.73 4.88 2.35
C ILE A 78 1.46 5.84 3.51
N GLN A 79 2.45 6.01 4.39
CA GLN A 79 2.33 6.97 5.50
C GLN A 79 1.96 8.38 4.96
N PRO A 80 0.95 9.07 5.53
CA PRO A 80 0.30 10.24 4.92
C PRO A 80 1.11 11.55 4.91
N LEU A 81 2.35 11.56 5.43
CA LEU A 81 3.16 12.78 5.44
C LEU A 81 3.68 13.10 4.03
N ASN A 82 3.43 14.34 3.61
CA ASN A 82 3.73 14.89 2.29
C ASN A 82 5.19 14.66 1.85
N TYR A 83 5.40 14.49 0.53
CA TYR A 83 6.69 14.66 -0.17
C TYR A 83 7.77 13.59 0.07
N ARG A 84 7.57 12.34 -0.39
CA ARG A 84 8.55 11.25 -0.15
C ARG A 84 9.27 10.73 -1.36
N PHE A 85 8.69 10.86 -2.54
CA PHE A 85 9.31 10.34 -3.74
C PHE A 85 9.99 11.44 -4.51
N SER A 86 11.28 11.26 -4.74
CA SER A 86 12.07 12.12 -5.60
C SER A 86 11.57 12.07 -7.04
N MET A 87 11.16 10.88 -7.47
CA MET A 87 10.71 10.60 -8.83
C MET A 87 9.54 9.61 -8.83
N VAL A 88 8.66 9.75 -9.83
CA VAL A 88 7.63 8.77 -10.16
C VAL A 88 7.89 8.28 -11.56
N TYR A 89 7.88 6.96 -11.72
CA TYR A 89 7.92 6.31 -13.02
C TYR A 89 6.59 5.62 -13.29
N ILE A 90 6.01 5.91 -14.44
CA ILE A 90 4.77 5.30 -14.92
C ILE A 90 5.03 4.81 -16.33
N GLU A 91 4.62 3.58 -16.60
CA GLU A 91 4.67 2.98 -17.92
C GLU A 91 3.33 2.35 -18.25
N GLY A 92 2.82 2.66 -19.44
CA GLY A 92 1.57 2.12 -19.95
C GLY A 92 0.39 3.07 -19.80
N ASP A 93 -0.79 2.50 -20.02
CA ASP A 93 -2.01 3.22 -20.32
C ASP A 93 -2.82 3.50 -19.06
N ILE A 94 -2.49 4.61 -18.38
CA ILE A 94 -3.11 4.93 -17.09
C ILE A 94 -4.20 6.01 -17.18
N PRO A 95 -5.22 5.92 -16.31
CA PRO A 95 -6.21 6.98 -16.14
C PRO A 95 -5.64 8.18 -15.37
N SER A 96 -6.25 9.35 -15.58
CA SER A 96 -5.80 10.65 -15.05
C SER A 96 -5.65 10.71 -13.53
N PHE A 97 -6.49 9.99 -12.78
CA PHE A 97 -6.42 10.00 -11.32
C PHE A 97 -5.14 9.31 -10.80
N VAL A 98 -4.46 8.46 -11.57
CA VAL A 98 -3.16 7.89 -11.17
C VAL A 98 -2.09 8.98 -11.19
N LEU A 99 -2.17 9.92 -12.15
CA LEU A 99 -1.29 11.09 -12.19
C LEU A 99 -1.49 11.99 -10.96
N GLU A 100 -2.74 12.17 -10.54
CA GLU A 100 -3.07 12.88 -9.30
C GLU A 100 -2.54 12.14 -8.06
N PHE A 101 -2.78 10.84 -8.00
CA PHE A 101 -2.34 9.99 -6.90
C PHE A 101 -0.81 10.03 -6.74
N ALA A 102 -0.09 9.93 -7.85
CA ALA A 102 1.36 10.04 -7.92
C ALA A 102 1.86 11.43 -7.52
N SER A 103 1.25 12.50 -8.06
CA SER A 103 1.69 13.88 -7.81
C SER A 103 1.62 14.24 -6.33
N LYS A 104 0.57 13.78 -5.61
CA LYS A 104 0.42 13.98 -4.16
C LYS A 104 1.55 13.36 -3.35
N ARG A 105 2.25 12.34 -3.87
CA ARG A 105 3.31 11.58 -3.18
C ARG A 105 4.73 12.00 -3.57
N LEU A 106 4.88 12.71 -4.69
CA LEU A 106 6.13 13.32 -5.12
C LEU A 106 6.59 14.45 -4.20
N ALA A 107 7.89 14.58 -4.00
CA ALA A 107 8.53 15.71 -3.32
C ALA A 107 8.36 17.02 -4.11
N SER A 108 8.56 18.16 -3.46
CA SER A 108 8.53 19.45 -4.16
C SER A 108 9.63 19.49 -5.23
N GLY A 109 9.28 19.81 -6.48
CA GLY A 109 10.20 19.69 -7.62
C GLY A 109 10.49 18.24 -8.06
N GLY A 110 9.77 17.25 -7.52
CA GLY A 110 9.91 15.85 -7.90
C GLY A 110 9.57 15.61 -9.37
N LEU A 111 10.21 14.62 -9.98
CA LEU A 111 10.13 14.35 -11.41
C LEU A 111 9.09 13.27 -11.73
N LEU A 112 8.24 13.54 -12.71
CA LEU A 112 7.46 12.53 -13.42
C LEU A 112 8.25 12.05 -14.63
N VAL A 113 8.35 10.74 -14.79
CA VAL A 113 8.72 10.08 -16.04
C VAL A 113 7.56 9.17 -16.42
N TYR A 114 6.90 9.49 -17.53
CA TYR A 114 5.72 8.78 -17.98
C TYR A 114 5.89 8.30 -19.43
N LYS A 115 6.09 7.00 -19.59
CA LYS A 115 6.18 6.33 -20.90
C LYS A 115 4.81 5.80 -21.29
N THR A 116 4.29 6.25 -22.43
CA THR A 116 2.91 5.98 -22.85
C THR A 116 2.71 6.12 -24.36
N ASN A 117 1.54 5.74 -24.87
CA ASN A 117 1.10 6.10 -26.22
C ASN A 117 0.63 7.59 -26.27
N PRO A 118 0.87 8.33 -27.39
CA PRO A 118 0.34 9.68 -27.63
C PRO A 118 -1.15 9.90 -27.30
N TYR A 119 -2.01 8.89 -27.49
CA TYR A 119 -3.44 9.00 -27.17
C TYR A 119 -3.68 9.30 -25.67
N TYR A 120 -2.92 8.65 -24.79
CA TYR A 120 -3.06 8.84 -23.34
C TYR A 120 -2.44 10.15 -22.85
N MET A 121 -1.49 10.73 -23.59
CA MET A 121 -1.09 12.12 -23.37
C MET A 121 -2.24 13.06 -23.70
N PHE A 122 -2.90 12.86 -24.84
CA PHE A 122 -4.03 13.68 -25.26
C PHE A 122 -5.19 13.63 -24.26
N SER A 123 -5.58 12.42 -23.84
CA SER A 123 -6.68 12.23 -22.88
C SER A 123 -6.34 12.78 -21.50
N ASN A 124 -5.09 12.65 -21.05
CA ASN A 124 -4.63 13.13 -19.75
C ASN A 124 -4.03 14.54 -19.76
N ALA A 125 -4.08 15.28 -20.87
CA ALA A 125 -3.41 16.58 -21.02
C ALA A 125 -3.76 17.58 -19.90
N ALA A 126 -5.04 17.67 -19.54
CA ALA A 126 -5.51 18.55 -18.46
C ALA A 126 -4.95 18.12 -17.09
N ALA A 127 -4.91 16.81 -16.80
CA ALA A 127 -4.37 16.29 -15.55
C ALA A 127 -2.85 16.47 -15.47
N LEU A 128 -2.13 16.19 -16.56
CA LEU A 128 -0.69 16.43 -16.68
C LEU A 128 -0.37 17.90 -16.38
N ASN A 129 -1.06 18.82 -17.03
CA ASN A 129 -0.87 20.26 -16.81
C ASN A 129 -1.33 20.70 -15.41
N THR A 130 -2.34 20.09 -14.81
CA THR A 130 -2.79 20.46 -13.46
C THR A 130 -1.71 20.17 -12.42
N TYR A 131 -1.07 19.00 -12.51
CA TYR A 131 -0.16 18.50 -11.47
C TYR A 131 1.33 18.74 -11.76
N TYR A 132 1.70 18.87 -13.03
CA TYR A 132 3.09 18.96 -13.49
C TYR A 132 3.33 20.21 -14.32
N GLY A 133 4.55 20.72 -14.25
CA GLY A 133 5.07 21.86 -14.98
C GLY A 133 6.36 21.50 -15.69
N LYS A 134 6.86 22.42 -16.53
CA LYS A 134 8.05 22.18 -17.38
C LYS A 134 7.93 20.84 -18.12
N ILE A 135 6.77 20.62 -18.74
CA ILE A 135 6.43 19.35 -19.36
C ILE A 135 7.15 19.28 -20.71
N ASN A 136 8.03 18.29 -20.89
CA ASN A 136 8.63 17.98 -22.18
C ASN A 136 8.17 16.60 -22.64
N VAL A 137 7.85 16.48 -23.92
CA VAL A 137 7.36 15.26 -24.55
C VAL A 137 8.33 14.91 -25.66
N TYR A 138 8.79 13.65 -25.69
CA TYR A 138 9.72 13.17 -26.69
C TYR A 138 9.22 11.87 -27.32
N LYS A 139 9.45 11.74 -28.62
CA LYS A 139 9.15 10.52 -29.38
C LYS A 139 10.23 9.48 -29.12
N ILE A 140 9.82 8.28 -28.68
CA ILE A 140 10.71 7.10 -28.58
C ILE A 140 10.67 6.33 -29.90
N ASN A 141 9.46 6.03 -30.37
CA ASN A 141 9.20 5.33 -31.62
C ASN A 141 7.84 5.79 -32.19
N LYS A 142 7.31 5.06 -33.19
CA LYS A 142 6.03 5.42 -33.82
C LYS A 142 4.82 5.36 -32.86
N TYR A 143 4.88 4.53 -31.82
CA TYR A 143 3.74 4.20 -30.96
C TYR A 143 3.91 4.71 -29.52
N GLU A 144 5.13 5.05 -29.12
CA GLU A 144 5.48 5.40 -27.74
C GLU A 144 6.18 6.75 -27.66
N ILE A 145 5.82 7.48 -26.61
CA ILE A 145 6.41 8.74 -26.19
C ILE A 145 6.83 8.64 -24.72
N VAL A 146 7.77 9.51 -24.33
CA VAL A 146 8.09 9.76 -22.92
C VAL A 146 7.75 11.21 -22.58
N ILE A 147 7.09 11.38 -21.44
CA ILE A 147 6.71 12.67 -20.89
C ILE A 147 7.52 12.87 -19.61
N LEU A 148 8.25 13.97 -19.55
CA LEU A 148 8.99 14.42 -18.38
C LEU A 148 8.33 15.68 -17.83
N GLY A 149 8.18 15.78 -16.51
CA GLY A 149 7.56 16.96 -15.90
C GLY A 149 7.89 17.10 -14.42
N GLU A 150 8.03 18.33 -13.95
CA GLU A 150 8.30 18.62 -12.54
C GLU A 150 6.99 18.83 -11.80
N LYS A 151 6.87 18.32 -10.57
CA LYS A 151 5.69 18.56 -9.73
C LYS A 151 5.49 20.07 -9.52
N LYS A 152 4.29 20.56 -9.84
CA LYS A 152 3.88 21.95 -9.54
C LYS A 152 3.71 22.15 -8.03
N LYS A 153 4.09 23.34 -7.56
CA LYS A 153 3.82 23.79 -6.18
C LYS A 153 2.31 24.02 -5.97
N ASN A 154 1.65 24.62 -6.96
CA ASN A 154 0.23 24.92 -6.95
C ASN A 154 -0.46 24.17 -8.08
N TYR A 155 -1.51 23.41 -7.77
CA TYR A 155 -2.26 22.69 -8.78
C TYR A 155 -3.17 23.65 -9.53
N ALA A 156 -2.80 23.90 -10.78
CA ALA A 156 -3.53 24.80 -11.66
C ALA A 156 -3.26 24.42 -13.11
N GLU A 157 -4.33 24.20 -13.85
CA GLU A 157 -4.31 24.07 -15.29
C GLU A 157 -4.13 25.45 -15.95
N THR A 158 -3.49 25.48 -17.10
CA THR A 158 -3.46 26.65 -17.99
C THR A 158 -3.91 26.23 -19.38
N LYS A 159 -4.97 26.86 -19.91
CA LYS A 159 -5.54 26.53 -21.23
C LYS A 159 -4.47 26.36 -22.32
N LYS A 160 -3.53 27.31 -22.40
CA LYS A 160 -2.42 27.31 -23.36
C LYS A 160 -1.60 26.01 -23.34
N GLU A 161 -1.26 25.52 -22.16
CA GLU A 161 -0.40 24.34 -22.03
C GLU A 161 -1.18 23.04 -22.30
N THR A 162 -2.45 22.98 -21.89
CA THR A 162 -3.34 21.87 -22.24
C THR A 162 -3.55 21.79 -23.75
N GLU A 163 -3.79 22.93 -24.40
CA GLU A 163 -3.91 23.01 -25.86
C GLU A 163 -2.60 22.63 -26.56
N ARG A 164 -1.43 23.03 -26.03
CA ARG A 164 -0.12 22.61 -26.54
C ARG A 164 0.00 21.09 -26.58
N LEU A 165 -0.29 20.41 -25.46
CA LEU A 165 -0.22 18.95 -25.37
C LEU A 165 -1.23 18.27 -26.30
N LYS A 166 -2.44 18.82 -26.43
CA LYS A 166 -3.44 18.29 -27.38
C LYS A 166 -3.02 18.48 -28.84
N ASN A 167 -2.44 19.63 -29.19
CA ASN A 167 -1.97 19.94 -30.53
C ASN A 167 -0.78 19.06 -30.96
N MET A 168 0.02 18.59 -30.01
CA MET A 168 1.09 17.61 -30.26
C MET A 168 0.54 16.25 -30.72
N TYR A 169 -0.66 15.86 -30.26
CA TYR A 169 -1.31 14.63 -30.72
C TYR A 169 -1.82 14.75 -32.16
N TYR A 170 -2.43 15.89 -32.52
CA TYR A 170 -2.95 16.11 -33.87
C TYR A 170 -1.87 16.30 -34.93
N ASN A 171 -0.71 16.82 -34.52
CA ASN A 171 0.42 17.08 -35.40
C ASN A 171 1.66 16.38 -34.85
N GLU A 172 1.88 15.12 -35.24
CA GLU A 172 3.02 14.32 -34.74
C GLU A 172 4.38 14.99 -34.96
N SER A 173 4.54 15.78 -36.03
CA SER A 173 5.76 16.55 -36.30
C SER A 173 6.12 17.56 -35.21
N ASN A 174 5.17 17.90 -34.32
CA ASN A 174 5.39 18.79 -33.19
C ASN A 174 6.01 18.07 -31.97
N ILE A 175 6.08 16.73 -31.98
CA ILE A 175 6.74 15.96 -30.94
C ILE A 175 8.21 15.78 -31.34
N PRO A 176 9.18 16.41 -30.66
CA PRO A 176 10.58 16.24 -30.99
C PRO A 176 11.04 14.81 -30.74
N GLU A 177 12.00 14.35 -31.54
CA GLU A 177 12.68 13.08 -31.28
C GLU A 177 13.50 13.16 -29.99
N LEU A 178 13.59 12.03 -29.29
CA LEU A 178 14.45 11.91 -28.13
C LEU A 178 15.92 11.88 -28.59
N ILE A 179 16.69 12.91 -28.23
CA ILE A 179 18.11 13.06 -28.55
C ILE A 179 18.90 13.10 -27.24
N PHE A 180 20.15 12.64 -27.27
CA PHE A 180 21.05 12.73 -26.13
C PHE A 180 21.35 14.19 -25.79
N SER A 181 21.21 14.56 -24.52
CA SER A 181 21.48 15.92 -24.04
C SER A 181 22.83 15.99 -23.33
N PRO A 182 23.71 16.94 -23.68
CA PRO A 182 24.97 17.12 -22.96
C PRO A 182 24.76 17.69 -21.54
N GLU A 183 23.66 18.41 -21.33
CA GLU A 183 23.30 18.99 -20.03
C GLU A 183 21.94 18.45 -19.55
N PRO A 184 21.80 18.11 -18.26
CA PRO A 184 20.55 17.62 -17.72
C PRO A 184 19.51 18.74 -17.64
N VAL A 185 18.31 18.47 -18.17
CA VAL A 185 17.18 19.41 -18.16
C VAL A 185 16.45 19.38 -16.82
N TYR A 186 16.40 18.22 -16.17
CA TYR A 186 15.70 17.99 -14.91
C TYR A 186 16.66 17.64 -13.79
N ALA A 187 16.35 18.07 -12.57
CA ALA A 187 17.09 17.68 -11.38
C ALA A 187 16.15 16.96 -10.41
N VAL A 188 16.48 15.73 -10.07
CA VAL A 188 15.71 14.93 -9.13
C VAL A 188 16.04 15.41 -7.69
N PRO A 189 15.06 15.88 -6.91
CA PRO A 189 15.31 16.32 -5.54
C PRO A 189 15.61 15.13 -4.63
N PRO A 190 16.49 15.25 -3.63
CA PRO A 190 16.62 14.22 -2.61
C PRO A 190 15.33 14.11 -1.80
N ALA A 191 14.90 12.89 -1.46
CA ALA A 191 13.75 12.64 -0.62
C ALA A 191 13.97 11.40 0.26
N ASP A 192 13.31 11.40 1.42
CA ASP A 192 13.46 10.33 2.41
C ASP A 192 12.57 9.11 2.11
N SER A 193 13.06 7.96 2.52
CA SER A 193 12.40 6.66 2.40
C SER A 193 11.07 6.63 3.18
N PRO A 194 9.97 6.14 2.59
CA PRO A 194 8.74 5.90 3.33
C PRO A 194 8.92 4.79 4.39
N LYS A 195 8.58 5.11 5.65
CA LYS A 195 8.55 4.13 6.75
C LYS A 195 7.53 3.03 6.47
N GLN A 196 6.31 3.41 6.07
CA GLN A 196 5.24 2.50 5.70
C GLN A 196 4.99 2.53 4.19
N PHE A 197 5.06 1.36 3.57
CA PHE A 197 4.70 1.08 2.19
C PHE A 197 4.15 -0.34 2.16
N THR A 198 2.83 -0.49 2.16
CA THR A 198 2.16 -1.79 2.28
C THR A 198 0.96 -1.84 1.33
N GLY A 199 0.78 -2.93 0.61
CA GLY A 199 -0.36 -3.13 -0.28
C GLY A 199 -1.42 -4.05 0.32
N LYS A 200 -2.05 -4.82 -0.56
CA LYS A 200 -2.94 -5.93 -0.22
C LYS A 200 -2.18 -6.97 0.62
N PRO A 201 -2.79 -7.47 1.72
CA PRO A 201 -2.19 -8.55 2.50
C PRO A 201 -2.03 -9.81 1.65
N ASP A 202 -0.80 -10.30 1.56
CA ASP A 202 -0.51 -11.61 0.98
C ASP A 202 -0.55 -12.68 2.07
N VAL A 203 -1.25 -13.79 1.81
CA VAL A 203 -1.48 -14.86 2.80
C VAL A 203 -0.18 -15.54 3.18
N LYS A 204 0.72 -15.82 2.22
CA LYS A 204 1.99 -16.50 2.52
C LYS A 204 2.91 -15.59 3.34
N GLU A 205 2.96 -14.31 3.01
CA GLU A 205 3.72 -13.35 3.81
C GLU A 205 3.15 -13.24 5.23
N ILE A 206 1.82 -13.21 5.38
CA ILE A 206 1.18 -13.23 6.69
C ILE A 206 1.51 -14.51 7.46
N GLU A 207 1.44 -15.68 6.83
CA GLU A 207 1.81 -16.96 7.44
C GLU A 207 3.27 -16.94 7.93
N ASP A 208 4.19 -16.43 7.12
CA ASP A 208 5.60 -16.26 7.48
C ASP A 208 5.78 -15.28 8.66
N TYR A 209 5.05 -14.16 8.66
CA TYR A 209 5.08 -13.19 9.75
C TYR A 209 4.51 -13.77 11.05
N ILE A 210 3.40 -14.51 10.97
CA ILE A 210 2.78 -15.20 12.10
C ILE A 210 3.74 -16.27 12.66
N ALA A 211 4.37 -17.06 11.79
CA ALA A 211 5.34 -18.07 12.19
C ALA A 211 6.57 -17.49 12.91
N LYS A 212 7.01 -16.29 12.50
CA LYS A 212 8.13 -15.56 13.13
C LYS A 212 7.73 -14.78 14.38
N SER A 213 6.45 -14.50 14.58
CA SER A 213 5.96 -13.66 15.68
C SER A 213 6.13 -14.32 17.04
N ASN A 214 6.97 -13.73 17.90
CA ASN A 214 7.14 -14.18 19.28
C ASN A 214 5.85 -14.06 20.11
N LEU A 215 5.00 -13.08 19.80
CA LEU A 215 3.71 -12.94 20.46
C LEU A 215 2.79 -14.11 20.08
N TYR A 216 2.72 -14.44 18.79
CA TYR A 216 1.91 -15.56 18.33
C TYR A 216 2.43 -16.89 18.89
N LYS A 217 3.75 -17.07 18.98
CA LYS A 217 4.34 -18.22 19.67
C LYS A 217 3.92 -18.31 21.14
N LYS A 218 4.00 -17.20 21.90
CA LYS A 218 3.55 -17.16 23.31
C LYS A 218 2.06 -17.46 23.45
N VAL A 219 1.21 -16.89 22.59
CA VAL A 219 -0.22 -17.19 22.58
C VAL A 219 -0.45 -18.66 22.27
N LYS A 220 0.23 -19.21 21.27
CA LYS A 220 0.15 -20.63 20.89
C LYS A 220 0.67 -21.56 21.99
N GLU A 221 1.68 -21.16 22.75
CA GLU A 221 2.18 -21.91 23.90
C GLU A 221 1.17 -21.87 25.05
N GLN A 222 0.59 -20.71 25.34
CA GLN A 222 -0.48 -20.58 26.34
C GLN A 222 -1.73 -21.38 25.97
N THR A 223 -2.09 -21.46 24.67
CA THR A 223 -3.20 -22.32 24.21
C THR A 223 -2.81 -23.79 24.12
N LYS A 224 -1.54 -24.14 23.92
CA LYS A 224 -1.06 -25.54 23.95
C LYS A 224 -1.08 -26.14 25.36
N ILE A 225 -0.99 -25.33 26.42
CA ILE A 225 -1.01 -25.82 27.81
C ILE A 225 -2.38 -26.41 28.19
N SER A 226 -3.44 -26.20 27.41
CA SER A 226 -4.72 -26.94 27.53
C SER A 226 -4.68 -28.34 26.90
N MET A 227 -3.51 -28.98 26.86
CA MET A 227 -3.25 -30.31 26.26
C MET A 227 -3.96 -31.50 26.95
N LEU A 228 -4.89 -31.26 27.88
CA LEU A 228 -5.97 -32.21 28.15
C LEU A 228 -7.08 -31.97 27.10
N LYS A 229 -6.77 -32.15 25.82
CA LYS A 229 -7.73 -31.98 24.71
C LYS A 229 -8.96 -32.89 24.87
N ASN A 230 -8.80 -33.98 25.61
CA ASN A 230 -9.89 -34.81 26.07
C ASN A 230 -9.71 -35.04 27.58
N PRO A 231 -10.69 -34.69 28.41
CA PRO A 231 -10.67 -35.11 29.81
C PRO A 231 -10.63 -36.64 29.86
N ILE A 232 -9.87 -37.21 30.81
CA ILE A 232 -9.69 -38.67 30.97
C ILE A 232 -11.04 -39.40 31.11
N MET A 233 -12.07 -38.67 31.56
CA MET A 233 -13.46 -39.09 31.60
C MET A 233 -14.33 -38.03 30.91
N PRO A 234 -15.39 -38.40 30.17
CA PRO A 234 -16.33 -37.45 29.59
C PRO A 234 -16.82 -36.45 30.65
N LEU A 235 -16.69 -35.15 30.38
CA LEU A 235 -17.17 -34.11 31.28
C LEU A 235 -18.70 -34.17 31.35
N HIS A 236 -19.23 -34.46 32.53
CA HIS A 236 -20.66 -34.35 32.80
C HIS A 236 -21.10 -32.87 32.76
N LEU A 237 -22.37 -32.62 32.44
CA LEU A 237 -22.93 -31.26 32.30
C LEU A 237 -22.70 -30.38 33.55
N SER A 238 -22.72 -30.98 34.73
CA SER A 238 -22.43 -30.31 36.00
C SER A 238 -20.99 -29.75 36.07
N HIS A 239 -20.01 -30.45 35.51
CA HIS A 239 -18.62 -29.99 35.46
C HIS A 239 -18.46 -28.83 34.48
N LEU A 240 -19.16 -28.86 33.34
CA LEU A 240 -19.20 -27.74 32.41
C LEU A 240 -19.83 -26.50 33.06
N GLY A 241 -20.92 -26.66 33.81
CA GLY A 241 -21.52 -25.57 34.59
C GLY A 241 -20.55 -24.95 35.61
N LEU A 242 -19.69 -25.76 36.23
CA LEU A 242 -18.67 -25.28 37.15
C LEU A 242 -17.53 -24.53 36.43
N LEU A 243 -17.06 -25.04 35.30
CA LEU A 243 -16.05 -24.37 34.47
C LEU A 243 -16.56 -23.03 33.92
N LEU A 244 -17.83 -22.97 33.52
CA LEU A 244 -18.50 -21.74 33.08
C LEU A 244 -18.57 -20.69 34.18
N THR A 245 -18.98 -21.08 35.39
CA THR A 245 -19.14 -20.15 36.53
C THR A 245 -17.82 -19.68 37.11
N THR A 246 -16.72 -20.39 36.83
CA THR A 246 -15.36 -20.01 37.24
C THR A 246 -14.59 -19.23 36.16
N GLY A 247 -15.08 -19.23 34.91
CA GLY A 247 -14.44 -18.51 33.80
C GLY A 247 -13.22 -19.20 33.22
N PHE A 248 -13.04 -20.50 33.46
CA PHE A 248 -11.93 -21.30 32.94
C PHE A 248 -12.32 -22.17 31.73
N LEU A 249 -13.38 -21.78 31.03
CA LEU A 249 -13.83 -22.46 29.80
C LEU A 249 -13.02 -21.95 28.59
N ASP A 250 -11.71 -22.19 28.62
CA ASP A 250 -10.77 -21.75 27.58
C ASP A 250 -10.24 -22.95 26.79
N GLY A 251 -10.15 -22.84 25.47
CA GLY A 251 -9.62 -23.94 24.65
C GLY A 251 -9.72 -23.74 23.15
N GLU A 252 -9.28 -24.76 22.41
CA GLU A 252 -9.41 -24.85 20.95
C GLU A 252 -10.32 -26.04 20.62
N LEU A 253 -11.41 -25.80 19.88
CA LEU A 253 -12.37 -26.81 19.43
C LEU A 253 -12.51 -26.72 17.91
N ASP A 254 -12.09 -27.74 17.17
CA ASP A 254 -12.22 -27.83 15.70
C ASP A 254 -11.76 -26.57 14.93
N GLY A 255 -10.67 -25.94 15.39
CA GLY A 255 -10.13 -24.71 14.79
C GLY A 255 -10.81 -23.42 15.25
N HIS A 256 -11.73 -23.50 16.21
CA HIS A 256 -12.31 -22.37 16.92
C HIS A 256 -11.58 -22.15 18.24
N ILE A 257 -11.31 -20.89 18.63
CA ILE A 257 -10.74 -20.56 19.94
C ILE A 257 -11.88 -20.09 20.85
N VAL A 258 -12.09 -20.78 21.95
CA VAL A 258 -13.12 -20.46 22.95
C VAL A 258 -12.45 -19.81 24.16
N LYS A 259 -13.05 -18.73 24.65
CA LYS A 259 -12.65 -18.06 25.89
C LYS A 259 -13.86 -17.78 26.77
N GLY A 260 -13.87 -18.38 27.96
CA GLY A 260 -14.85 -18.10 29.00
C GLY A 260 -14.40 -16.92 29.86
N THR A 261 -15.31 -16.06 30.27
CA THR A 261 -15.00 -14.98 31.23
C THR A 261 -16.19 -14.74 32.13
N VAL A 262 -15.92 -14.54 33.42
CA VAL A 262 -16.94 -14.16 34.40
C VAL A 262 -16.79 -12.68 34.71
N VAL A 263 -17.80 -11.90 34.38
CA VAL A 263 -17.87 -10.47 34.67
C VAL A 263 -18.72 -10.27 35.91
N LYS A 264 -18.13 -9.72 36.98
CA LYS A 264 -18.86 -9.36 38.20
C LYS A 264 -19.35 -7.93 38.11
N THR A 265 -20.65 -7.72 38.21
CA THR A 265 -21.27 -6.39 38.25
C THR A 265 -21.89 -6.15 39.63
N LYS A 266 -21.52 -5.06 40.27
CA LYS A 266 -22.14 -4.59 41.52
C LYS A 266 -23.00 -3.38 41.23
N THR A 267 -24.31 -3.50 41.44
CA THR A 267 -25.25 -2.38 41.36
C THR A 267 -25.69 -2.01 42.77
N ARG A 268 -25.58 -0.73 43.12
CA ARG A 268 -26.01 -0.21 44.43
C ARG A 268 -27.15 0.77 44.21
N ASP A 269 -28.35 0.35 44.56
CA ASP A 269 -29.54 1.18 44.49
C ASP A 269 -29.81 1.78 45.89
N ILE A 270 -29.97 3.11 45.92
CA ILE A 270 -30.28 3.84 47.15
C ILE A 270 -31.70 4.36 47.02
N GLU A 271 -32.64 3.71 47.71
CA GLU A 271 -34.01 4.18 47.82
C GLU A 271 -34.15 5.06 49.07
N ASN A 272 -34.48 6.34 48.85
CA ASN A 272 -34.81 7.27 49.93
C ASN A 272 -36.34 7.26 50.14
N LYS A 273 -36.83 6.64 51.22
CA LYS A 273 -38.21 6.84 51.66
C LYS A 273 -38.30 8.08 52.57
N LYS A 274 -39.43 8.79 52.47
CA LYS A 274 -39.72 9.98 53.27
C LYS A 274 -39.53 9.66 54.76
N GLU A 275 -38.67 10.48 55.37
CA GLU A 275 -38.32 10.56 56.80
C GLU A 275 -37.60 9.35 57.43
N LYS A 276 -36.26 9.43 57.36
CA LYS A 276 -35.24 8.79 58.22
C LYS A 276 -34.95 7.29 58.08
N CYS A 277 -35.30 6.63 56.97
CA CYS A 277 -34.76 5.30 56.65
C CYS A 277 -34.18 5.25 55.23
N LYS A 278 -32.87 4.98 55.14
CA LYS A 278 -32.14 4.77 53.89
C LYS A 278 -32.02 3.27 53.64
N ILE A 279 -32.68 2.76 52.61
CA ILE A 279 -32.54 1.35 52.21
C ILE A 279 -31.48 1.31 51.11
N ILE A 280 -30.33 0.72 51.44
CA ILE A 280 -29.26 0.47 50.48
C ILE A 280 -29.45 -0.97 49.99
N ARG A 281 -29.82 -1.14 48.71
CA ARG A 281 -29.87 -2.46 48.06
C ARG A 281 -28.61 -2.63 47.23
N GLU A 282 -27.74 -3.54 47.67
CA GLU A 282 -26.60 -3.98 46.88
C GLU A 282 -26.96 -5.27 46.16
N LYS A 283 -26.83 -5.27 44.84
CA LYS A 283 -27.02 -6.43 43.98
C LYS A 283 -25.71 -6.78 43.33
N GLU A 284 -25.16 -7.94 43.67
CA GLU A 284 -24.00 -8.52 42.99
C GLU A 284 -24.48 -9.55 41.97
N GLN A 285 -24.12 -9.37 40.70
CA GLN A 285 -24.46 -10.28 39.61
C GLN A 285 -23.19 -10.76 38.92
N ASN A 286 -23.03 -12.08 38.80
CA ASN A 286 -21.98 -12.70 38.00
C ASN A 286 -22.55 -13.05 36.63
N LYS A 287 -22.09 -12.38 35.57
CA LYS A 287 -22.44 -12.70 34.19
C LYS A 287 -21.34 -13.56 33.57
N VAL A 288 -21.70 -14.74 33.09
CA VAL A 288 -20.80 -15.57 32.26
C VAL A 288 -20.89 -15.06 30.83
N VAL A 289 -19.74 -14.91 30.18
CA VAL A 289 -19.61 -14.51 28.77
C VAL A 289 -18.67 -15.49 28.10
N ILE A 290 -19.09 -16.09 26.99
CA ILE A 290 -18.26 -16.97 26.18
C ILE A 290 -17.97 -16.29 24.86
N LYS A 291 -16.68 -16.12 24.53
CA LYS A 291 -16.24 -15.59 23.24
C LYS A 291 -15.65 -16.72 22.40
N ILE A 292 -16.15 -16.86 21.17
CA ILE A 292 -15.70 -17.86 20.22
C ILE A 292 -15.09 -17.15 19.01
N LEU A 293 -13.80 -17.33 18.77
CA LEU A 293 -13.15 -16.97 17.52
C LEU A 293 -13.35 -18.13 16.53
N THR A 294 -14.04 -17.88 15.43
CA THR A 294 -14.30 -18.91 14.42
C THR A 294 -13.07 -19.18 13.57
N ASN A 295 -13.06 -20.34 12.91
CA ASN A 295 -12.09 -20.67 11.87
C ASN A 295 -12.12 -19.69 10.67
N ARG A 296 -13.12 -18.81 10.59
CA ARG A 296 -13.24 -17.71 9.62
C ARG A 296 -12.77 -16.35 10.16
N GLY A 297 -12.33 -16.30 11.42
CA GLY A 297 -11.84 -15.08 12.07
C GLY A 297 -12.91 -14.18 12.66
N GLU A 298 -14.15 -14.65 12.78
CA GLU A 298 -15.26 -13.89 13.38
C GLU A 298 -15.31 -14.12 14.90
N ILE A 299 -15.65 -13.10 15.68
CA ILE A 299 -15.83 -13.24 17.14
C ILE A 299 -17.33 -13.26 17.45
N ILE A 300 -17.80 -14.38 18.00
CA ILE A 300 -19.18 -14.58 18.46
C ILE A 300 -19.18 -14.53 19.99
N GLU A 301 -20.11 -13.78 20.58
CA GLU A 301 -20.33 -13.72 22.02
C GLU A 301 -21.65 -14.43 22.37
N ILE A 302 -21.59 -15.35 23.33
CA ILE A 302 -22.73 -16.11 23.89
C ILE A 302 -22.82 -15.85 25.38
#